data_AF-A0A9E3A5P6-F1
#
_entry.id   AF-A0A9E3A5P6-F1
#
_cell.length_a   1.000
_cell.length_b   1.000
_cell.length_c   1.000
_cell.angle_alpha   90.00
_cell.angle_beta   90.00
_cell.angle_gamma   90.00
#
_symmetry.space_group_name_H-M   'P 1'
#
loop_
_entity.id
_entity.type
_entity.pdbx_description
1 polymer ?
#
loop_
_entity_poly.entity_id
_entity_poly.type
_entity_poly.pdbx_seq_one_letter_code
_entity_poly.pdbx_strand_id
1 'polypeptide(L)'
;MPLKPRCTRETKRIITRNFFEAEREKVHASQGPEAFERSAQERCKIEMLFAYLNRNLSFRRLRLRGITGIIDEFLLAATAQNLKKLVRFIGDRAPTPVGCAA
;
A
#
# COMPACT_ATOMS: atom_id res chain seq x y z
N MET A 1 6.80 37.81 -9.71
CA MET A 1 7.38 36.47 -9.89
C MET A 1 7.15 36.03 -11.34
N PRO A 2 8.16 36.13 -12.22
CA PRO A 2 7.99 36.06 -13.68
C PRO A 2 7.47 34.72 -14.24
N LEU A 3 7.51 33.63 -13.46
CA LEU A 3 7.14 32.28 -13.91
C LEU A 3 5.65 31.93 -13.74
N LYS A 4 4.87 32.77 -13.05
CA LYS A 4 3.45 32.50 -12.74
C LYS A 4 2.57 32.16 -13.96
N PRO A 5 2.71 32.83 -15.13
CA PRO A 5 1.91 32.53 -16.31
C PRO A 5 2.15 31.12 -16.89
N ARG A 6 3.30 30.48 -16.56
CA ARG A 6 3.69 29.17 -17.08
C ARG A 6 3.31 28.02 -16.14
N CYS A 7 2.94 28.31 -14.90
CA CYS A 7 2.82 27.29 -13.84
C CYS A 7 1.39 27.06 -13.36
N THR A 8 0.48 28.04 -13.46
CA THR A 8 -0.89 27.91 -12.91
C THR A 8 -1.90 28.73 -13.71
N ARG A 9 -3.11 28.18 -13.95
CA ARG A 9 -4.22 28.88 -14.62
C ARG A 9 -4.99 29.87 -13.73
N GLU A 10 -4.91 29.72 -12.41
CA GLU A 10 -5.63 30.58 -11.46
C GLU A 10 -4.84 31.83 -11.02
N THR A 11 -5.58 32.84 -10.55
CA THR A 11 -5.03 34.12 -10.05
C THR A 11 -4.18 33.95 -8.79
N LYS A 12 -4.37 32.89 -8.01
CA LYS A 12 -3.54 32.51 -6.86
C LYS A 12 -3.41 30.99 -6.77
N ARG A 13 -2.31 30.51 -6.20
CA ARG A 13 -2.12 29.10 -5.85
C ARG A 13 -2.53 28.93 -4.39
N ILE A 14 -3.51 28.07 -4.11
CA ILE A 14 -3.82 27.64 -2.74
C ILE A 14 -3.05 26.36 -2.47
N ILE A 15 -2.25 26.34 -1.41
CA ILE A 15 -1.53 25.15 -0.94
C ILE A 15 -2.08 24.80 0.43
N THR A 16 -2.76 23.67 0.54
CA THR A 16 -3.20 23.13 1.83
C THR A 16 -2.03 22.37 2.44
N ARG A 17 -1.38 22.93 3.47
CA ARG A 17 -0.35 22.24 4.25
C ARG A 17 -0.96 21.62 5.50
N ASN A 18 -0.47 20.43 5.88
CA ASN A 18 -0.81 19.83 7.17
C ASN A 18 -0.19 20.68 8.32
N PHE A 19 -0.82 20.71 9.49
CA PHE A 19 -0.26 21.38 10.67
C PHE A 19 1.13 20.84 11.03
N PHE A 20 1.35 19.53 10.86
CA PHE A 20 2.63 18.86 11.14
C PHE A 20 3.56 18.77 9.93
N GLU A 21 3.33 19.55 8.87
CA GLU A 21 4.13 19.45 7.64
C GLU A 21 5.62 19.67 7.88
N ALA A 22 5.98 20.63 8.75
CA ALA A 22 7.38 20.90 9.09
C ALA A 22 8.08 19.66 9.68
N GLU A 23 7.36 18.86 10.47
CA GLU A 23 7.92 17.65 11.09
C GLU A 23 8.01 16.51 10.08
N ARG A 24 7.06 16.40 9.16
CA ARG A 24 7.16 15.49 8.02
C ARG A 24 8.35 15.84 7.15
N GLU A 25 8.57 17.12 6.86
CA GLU A 25 9.68 17.63 6.05
C GLU A 25 11.03 17.31 6.71
N LYS A 26 11.15 17.46 8.05
CA LYS A 26 12.32 17.01 8.82
C LYS A 26 12.54 15.50 8.74
N VAL A 27 11.47 14.71 8.91
CA VAL A 27 11.56 13.24 8.79
C VAL A 27 12.00 12.84 7.38
N HIS A 28 11.44 13.45 6.34
CA HIS A 28 11.84 13.20 4.95
C HIS A 28 13.29 13.62 4.68
N ALA A 29 13.72 14.78 5.18
CA ALA A 29 15.10 15.24 5.04
C ALA A 29 16.11 14.37 5.82
N SER A 30 15.67 13.74 6.91
CA SER A 30 16.50 12.82 7.70
C SER A 30 16.64 11.42 7.10
N GLN A 31 15.74 11.04 6.19
CA GLN A 31 15.80 9.74 5.52
C GLN A 31 16.53 9.89 4.20
N GLY A 32 17.59 9.09 3.99
CA GLY A 32 18.21 8.98 2.67
C GLY A 32 17.17 8.51 1.64
N PRO A 33 17.28 8.97 0.38
CA PRO A 33 16.28 8.68 -0.66
C PRO A 33 16.04 7.17 -0.80
N GLU A 34 17.09 6.36 -0.75
CA GLU A 34 16.98 4.90 -0.92
C GLU A 34 16.21 4.21 0.23
N ALA A 35 16.47 4.57 1.48
CA ALA A 35 15.80 3.97 2.63
C ALA A 35 14.30 4.36 2.67
N PHE A 36 14.01 5.62 2.35
CA PHE A 36 12.64 6.11 2.23
C PHE A 36 11.89 5.44 1.08
N GLU A 37 12.50 5.35 -0.09
CA GLU A 37 11.91 4.68 -1.26
C GLU A 37 11.64 3.20 -0.99
N ARG A 38 12.61 2.50 -0.39
CA ARG A 38 12.42 1.10 0.03
C ARG A 38 11.25 0.97 1.00
N SER A 39 11.19 1.83 2.02
CA SER A 39 10.06 1.84 2.96
C SER A 39 8.72 2.10 2.27
N ALA A 40 8.66 3.05 1.32
CA ALA A 40 7.45 3.34 0.56
C ALA A 40 7.01 2.16 -0.31
N GLN A 41 7.95 1.48 -0.97
CA GLN A 41 7.68 0.27 -1.75
C GLN A 41 7.13 -0.86 -0.87
N GLU A 42 7.72 -1.10 0.30
CA GLU A 42 7.22 -2.11 1.24
C GLU A 42 5.83 -1.77 1.78
N ARG A 43 5.57 -0.49 2.12
CA ARG A 43 4.22 -0.05 2.52
C ARG A 43 3.20 -0.27 1.42
N CYS A 44 3.54 0.05 0.17
CA CYS A 44 2.65 -0.16 -0.98
C CYS A 44 2.21 -1.63 -1.11
N LYS A 45 3.10 -2.59 -0.88
CA LYS A 45 2.77 -4.04 -0.89
C LYS A 45 1.72 -4.40 0.16
N ILE A 46 1.78 -3.78 1.32
CA ILE A 46 0.86 -4.00 2.45
C ILE A 46 -0.46 -3.27 2.21
N GLU A 47 -0.40 -1.99 1.85
CA GLU A 47 -1.57 -1.16 1.55
C GLU A 47 -2.42 -1.78 0.43
N MET A 48 -1.79 -2.35 -0.60
CA MET A 48 -2.52 -3.03 -1.67
C MET A 48 -3.26 -4.28 -1.17
N LEU A 49 -2.68 -5.03 -0.24
CA LEU A 49 -3.35 -6.17 0.37
C LEU A 49 -4.59 -5.74 1.14
N PHE A 50 -4.49 -4.68 1.94
CA PHE A 50 -5.63 -4.14 2.69
C PHE A 50 -6.71 -3.59 1.77
N ALA A 51 -6.34 -2.88 0.70
CA ALA A 51 -7.32 -2.41 -0.27
C ALA A 51 -8.00 -3.58 -1.02
N TYR A 52 -7.27 -4.67 -1.32
CA TYR A 52 -7.88 -5.88 -1.89
C TYR A 52 -8.87 -6.55 -0.91
N LEU A 53 -8.49 -6.67 0.37
CA LEU A 53 -9.34 -7.16 1.45
C LEU A 53 -10.64 -6.37 1.56
N ASN A 54 -10.53 -5.04 1.64
CA ASN A 54 -11.66 -4.13 1.78
C ASN A 54 -12.62 -4.20 0.58
N ARG A 55 -12.08 -4.36 -0.64
CA ARG A 55 -12.87 -4.37 -1.88
C ARG A 55 -13.53 -5.73 -2.14
N ASN A 56 -12.81 -6.84 -1.97
CA ASN A 56 -13.27 -8.16 -2.41
C ASN A 56 -13.86 -9.00 -1.29
N LEU A 57 -13.35 -8.89 -0.06
CA LEU A 57 -13.87 -9.62 1.09
C LEU A 57 -14.87 -8.80 1.90
N SER A 58 -15.23 -7.61 1.41
CA SER A 58 -16.09 -6.66 2.14
C SER A 58 -15.62 -6.41 3.57
N PHE A 59 -14.30 -6.41 3.79
CA PHE A 59 -13.65 -6.24 5.11
C PHE A 59 -13.72 -4.79 5.62
N ARG A 60 -14.86 -4.13 5.39
CA ARG A 60 -15.11 -2.74 5.80
C ARG A 60 -15.63 -2.65 7.24
N ARG A 61 -16.17 -3.76 7.75
CA ARG A 61 -16.75 -3.86 9.10
C ARG A 61 -16.28 -5.16 9.71
N LEU A 62 -15.73 -5.05 10.92
CA LEU A 62 -15.37 -6.18 11.74
C LEU A 62 -16.64 -6.76 12.37
N ARG A 63 -16.74 -8.07 12.34
CA ARG A 63 -17.87 -8.84 12.88
C ARG A 63 -17.67 -9.15 14.35
N LEU A 64 -16.42 -9.37 14.77
CA LEU A 64 -16.09 -9.67 16.15
C LEU A 64 -16.00 -8.39 16.99
N ARG A 65 -16.59 -8.43 18.19
CA ARG A 65 -16.60 -7.30 19.13
C ARG A 65 -15.45 -7.40 20.13
N GLY A 66 -15.01 -6.25 20.63
CA GLY A 66 -13.88 -6.15 21.56
C GLY A 66 -12.52 -6.17 20.86
N ILE A 67 -11.49 -5.66 21.55
CA ILE A 67 -10.13 -5.51 20.99
C ILE A 67 -9.57 -6.86 20.52
N THR A 68 -9.75 -7.92 21.32
CA THR A 68 -9.29 -9.27 20.98
C THR A 68 -9.96 -9.78 19.71
N GLY A 69 -11.29 -9.66 19.61
CA GLY A 69 -12.02 -10.09 18.42
C GLY A 69 -11.60 -9.34 17.15
N ILE A 70 -11.36 -8.03 17.28
CA ILE A 70 -10.82 -7.20 16.19
C ILE A 70 -9.46 -7.72 15.73
N ILE A 71 -8.54 -8.00 16.67
CA ILE A 71 -7.21 -8.51 16.37
C ILE A 71 -7.29 -9.86 15.67
N ASP A 72 -8.11 -10.78 16.19
CA ASP A 72 -8.28 -12.13 15.64
C ASP A 72 -8.82 -12.09 14.21
N GLU A 73 -9.82 -11.23 13.96
CA GLU A 73 -10.42 -11.08 12.64
C GLU A 73 -9.41 -10.51 11.62
N PHE A 74 -8.60 -9.53 12.02
CA PHE A 74 -7.52 -9.01 11.19
C PHE A 74 -6.44 -10.06 10.91
N LEU A 75 -6.01 -10.79 11.94
CA LEU A 75 -4.97 -11.82 11.83
C LEU A 75 -5.42 -12.94 10.88
N LEU A 76 -6.68 -13.38 10.99
CA LEU A 76 -7.26 -14.37 10.12
C LEU A 76 -7.33 -13.88 8.67
N ALA A 77 -7.77 -12.64 8.45
CA ALA A 77 -7.84 -12.04 7.12
C ALA A 77 -6.46 -11.90 6.48
N ALA A 78 -5.45 -11.46 7.24
CA ALA A 78 -4.07 -11.38 6.79
C ALA A 78 -3.50 -12.77 6.45
N THR A 79 -3.77 -13.77 7.28
CA THR A 79 -3.34 -15.16 7.04
C THR A 79 -3.92 -15.71 5.74
N ALA A 80 -5.23 -15.54 5.52
CA ALA A 80 -5.87 -15.97 4.28
C ALA A 80 -5.27 -15.29 3.02
N GLN A 81 -4.93 -13.99 3.10
CA GLN A 81 -4.26 -13.30 2.00
C GLN A 81 -2.83 -13.79 1.76
N ASN A 82 -2.08 -14.06 2.83
CA ASN A 82 -0.74 -14.62 2.73
C ASN A 82 -0.77 -16.00 2.06
N LEU A 83 -1.72 -16.86 2.44
CA LEU A 83 -1.93 -18.16 1.80
C LEU A 83 -2.29 -18.00 0.31
N LYS A 84 -3.19 -17.08 -0.04
CA LYS A 84 -3.52 -16.79 -1.44
C LYS A 84 -2.29 -16.37 -2.25
N LYS A 85 -1.44 -15.51 -1.69
CA LYS A 85 -0.17 -15.10 -2.32
C LYS A 85 0.78 -16.28 -2.49
N LEU A 86 0.91 -17.13 -1.47
CA LEU A 86 1.77 -18.31 -1.51
C LEU A 86 1.34 -19.30 -2.59
N VAL A 87 0.03 -19.57 -2.70
CA VAL A 87 -0.53 -20.43 -3.76
C VAL A 87 -0.20 -19.88 -5.15
N ARG A 88 -0.37 -18.57 -5.37
CA ARG A 88 -0.01 -17.93 -6.65
C ARG A 88 1.49 -18.03 -6.92
N PHE A 89 2.32 -17.76 -5.93
CA PHE A 89 3.77 -17.83 -6.06
C PHE A 89 4.27 -19.24 -6.42
N ILE A 90 3.65 -20.28 -5.86
CA ILE A 90 3.97 -21.67 -6.20
C ILE A 90 3.40 -22.03 -7.58
N GLY A 91 2.16 -21.63 -7.88
CA GLY A 91 1.49 -21.91 -9.16
C GLY A 91 2.16 -21.23 -10.36
N ASP A 92 2.60 -19.99 -10.22
CA ASP A 92 3.32 -19.24 -11.25
C ASP A 92 4.75 -19.80 -11.48
N ARG A 93 5.26 -20.63 -10.56
CA ARG A 93 6.53 -21.36 -10.68
C ARG A 93 6.37 -22.80 -11.17
N ALA A 94 5.16 -23.24 -11.52
CA ALA A 94 4.99 -24.55 -12.12
C ALA A 94 5.80 -24.61 -13.42
N PRO A 95 6.68 -25.61 -13.61
CA PRO A 95 7.40 -25.76 -14.86
C PRO A 95 6.36 -25.90 -15.97
N THR A 96 6.45 -25.05 -17.00
CA THR A 96 5.68 -25.28 -18.21
C THR A 96 5.94 -26.72 -18.66
N PRO A 97 4.91 -27.55 -18.90
CA PRO A 97 5.14 -28.87 -19.41
C PRO A 97 5.86 -28.71 -20.75
N VAL A 98 7.14 -29.09 -20.79
CA VAL A 98 7.88 -29.26 -22.04
C VAL A 98 7.16 -30.40 -22.74
N GLY A 99 6.27 -30.05 -23.67
CA GLY A 99 5.59 -31.04 -24.49
C GLY A 99 6.66 -31.86 -25.19
N CYS A 100 6.71 -33.16 -24.89
CA CYS A 100 7.46 -34.10 -25.71
C CYS A 100 6.88 -34.02 -27.12
N ALA A 101 7.63 -33.44 -28.05
CA ALA A 101 7.35 -33.60 -29.47
C ALA A 101 7.52 -35.08 -29.81
N ALA A 102 6.43 -35.71 -30.24
CA ALA A 102 6.43 -37.01 -30.90
C ALA A 102 6.46 -36.79 -32.42
#